data_AF-A0A2T7U592-F1
#
_entry.id   AF-A0A2T7U592-F1
#
_cell.length_a   1.000
_cell.length_b   1.000
_cell.length_c   1.000
_cell.angle_alpha   90.00
_cell.angle_beta   90.00
_cell.angle_gamma   90.00
#
_symmetry.space_group_name_H-M   'P 1'
#
loop_
_entity.id
_entity.type
_entity.pdbx_description
1 polymer ?
#
loop_
_entity_poly.entity_id
_entity_poly.type
_entity_poly.pdbx_seq_one_letter_code
_entity_poly.pdbx_strand_id
1 'polypeptide(L)'
;MPPEQTNETQTQTTSTQQSNEGGAQPQTQQGASTEAQNGGSTKTERPDWLSEQFWDPEAGQIKGSDLKAHLDELAAFKAGEDSRRAAAPEKPDGYQLQLPADLELPEGMSFEFDENDPMVGLGRQIAHAVGLDQAGFENLMLKPFIEARVAAVNAENARITELTEANDKALGPKAADRRAAVENFIAAKLGVEYADVFKHILPVAKAVEGFERLMRLSSSGGMPGFTQTGRSGGSTLSEDEYQAMSPAQRLAHARRAANGSR
;
A
#
# COMPACT_ATOMS: atom_id res chain seq x y z
N MET A 1 20.55 -46.91 -0.77
CA MET A 1 21.92 -47.13 -1.27
C MET A 1 22.43 -45.80 -1.81
N PRO A 2 23.74 -45.47 -1.69
CA PRO A 2 24.33 -44.18 -2.05
C PRO A 2 24.77 -44.19 -3.56
N PRO A 3 25.60 -43.27 -4.11
CA PRO A 3 26.88 -42.73 -3.58
C PRO A 3 26.78 -41.30 -2.99
N GLU A 4 27.68 -40.75 -2.16
CA GLU A 4 29.05 -41.10 -1.69
C GLU A 4 30.25 -40.47 -2.46
N GLN A 5 30.74 -39.34 -1.92
CA GLN A 5 31.99 -38.58 -2.18
C GLN A 5 32.26 -37.70 -0.93
N THR A 6 33.45 -37.39 -0.37
CA THR A 6 34.89 -37.68 -0.61
C THR A 6 35.51 -37.17 -1.92
N ASN A 7 36.68 -36.50 -1.97
CA ASN A 7 37.70 -36.04 -0.98
C ASN A 7 38.42 -34.78 -1.58
N GLU A 8 39.34 -34.00 -0.98
CA GLU A 8 40.13 -33.94 0.28
C GLU A 8 40.43 -32.43 0.58
N THR A 9 40.70 -31.94 1.80
CA THR A 9 41.99 -31.82 2.54
C THR A 9 43.13 -31.03 1.85
N GLN A 10 43.98 -30.37 2.67
CA GLN A 10 45.19 -29.57 2.38
C GLN A 10 44.95 -28.04 2.23
N THR A 11 45.77 -27.12 2.77
CA THR A 11 46.96 -27.27 3.68
C THR A 11 47.14 -26.03 4.57
N GLN A 12 47.94 -26.17 5.63
CA GLN A 12 48.44 -25.06 6.46
C GLN A 12 49.51 -24.24 5.73
N THR A 13 49.66 -22.97 6.10
CA THR A 13 50.98 -22.30 6.11
C THR A 13 51.11 -21.41 7.34
N THR A 14 52.28 -21.46 7.99
CA THR A 14 52.62 -20.78 9.24
C THR A 14 53.63 -19.65 8.97
N SER A 15 54.03 -18.92 10.02
CA SER A 15 55.11 -17.91 10.05
C SER A 15 54.68 -16.49 9.62
N THR A 16 55.24 -15.40 10.16
CA THR A 16 56.42 -15.28 11.04
C THR A 16 56.16 -14.37 12.25
N GLN A 17 56.61 -14.81 13.42
CA GLN A 17 56.78 -13.98 14.61
C GLN A 17 58.19 -13.38 14.61
N GLN A 18 58.34 -12.05 14.66
CA GLN A 18 59.64 -11.43 14.94
C GLN A 18 59.51 -10.15 15.78
N SER A 19 59.94 -10.25 17.03
CA SER A 19 60.22 -9.13 17.92
C SER A 19 61.53 -8.43 17.53
N ASN A 20 61.66 -7.14 17.82
CA ASN A 20 62.95 -6.46 17.80
C ASN A 20 63.02 -5.38 18.90
N GLU A 21 63.64 -5.71 20.02
CA GLU A 21 64.09 -4.72 21.00
C GLU A 21 65.42 -4.11 20.53
N GLY A 22 65.62 -2.80 20.74
CA GLY A 22 66.82 -2.12 20.26
C GLY A 22 66.84 -0.64 20.61
N GLY A 23 67.17 -0.33 21.87
CA GLY A 23 67.23 1.06 22.35
C GLY A 23 68.53 1.77 21.96
N ALA A 24 68.43 3.06 21.60
CA ALA A 24 69.56 3.97 21.48
C ALA A 24 69.16 5.41 21.84
N GLN A 25 69.55 5.88 23.03
CA GLN A 25 69.83 7.31 23.24
C GLN A 25 71.16 7.64 22.52
N PRO A 26 71.35 8.88 22.04
CA PRO A 26 72.02 9.85 22.91
C PRO A 26 71.57 11.33 22.78
N GLN A 27 71.92 12.08 23.82
CA GLN A 27 72.32 13.50 23.82
C GLN A 27 71.34 14.58 23.32
N THR A 28 70.82 15.29 24.33
CA THR A 28 70.78 16.76 24.41
C THR A 28 71.72 17.51 23.46
N GLN A 29 71.19 18.49 22.72
CA GLN A 29 72.00 19.59 22.19
C GLN A 29 71.43 20.94 22.66
N GLN A 30 72.25 21.69 23.40
CA GLN A 30 71.86 22.92 24.08
C GLN A 30 72.14 24.13 23.18
N GLY A 31 71.13 24.58 22.44
CA GLY A 31 71.20 25.74 21.54
C GLY A 31 70.51 26.97 22.10
N ALA A 32 71.23 27.82 22.84
CA ALA A 32 70.73 29.11 23.31
C ALA A 32 71.34 30.24 22.47
N SER A 33 70.49 30.95 21.72
CA SER A 33 70.81 32.26 21.13
C SER A 33 69.55 33.11 21.13
N THR A 34 69.60 34.24 21.82
CA THR A 34 68.47 35.17 21.99
C THR A 34 68.40 36.16 20.83
N GLU A 35 67.24 36.33 20.22
CA GLU A 35 66.97 37.53 19.42
C GLU A 35 65.54 38.02 19.63
N ALA A 36 65.39 38.98 20.55
CA ALA A 36 64.11 39.56 20.95
C ALA A 36 63.90 40.94 20.31
N GLN A 37 63.48 40.96 19.04
CA GLN A 37 62.91 42.11 18.33
C GLN A 37 61.85 41.57 17.35
N ASN A 38 60.58 42.00 17.34
CA ASN A 38 60.11 43.38 17.27
C ASN A 38 58.64 43.46 17.74
N GLY A 39 58.21 44.60 18.30
CA GLY A 39 56.87 44.76 18.89
C GLY A 39 55.79 45.11 17.86
N GLY A 40 55.09 44.11 17.33
CA GLY A 40 53.88 44.30 16.53
C GLY A 40 52.82 43.24 16.89
N SER A 41 51.75 43.64 17.56
CA SER A 41 50.64 42.74 17.95
C SER A 41 49.73 42.42 16.77
N THR A 42 50.27 41.75 15.74
CA THR A 42 49.47 41.09 14.71
C THR A 42 48.71 39.95 15.36
N LYS A 43 47.44 40.21 15.69
CA LYS A 43 46.47 39.17 16.09
C LYS A 43 46.52 38.06 15.06
N THR A 44 46.78 36.83 15.50
CA THR A 44 46.84 35.63 14.64
C THR A 44 45.60 35.60 13.74
N GLU A 45 45.78 35.41 12.44
CA GLU A 45 44.65 35.27 11.52
C GLU A 45 44.06 33.86 11.62
N ARG A 46 42.73 33.75 11.44
CA ARG A 46 42.03 32.46 11.47
C ARG A 46 42.48 31.60 10.28
N PRO A 47 42.86 30.33 10.48
CA PRO A 47 43.14 29.43 9.35
C PRO A 47 41.87 29.13 8.54
N ASP A 48 41.96 29.18 7.21
CA ASP A 48 40.82 29.03 6.28
C ASP A 48 39.98 27.75 6.47
N TRP A 49 40.60 26.67 6.96
CA TRP A 49 39.95 25.39 7.22
C TRP A 49 39.08 25.36 8.48
N LEU A 50 39.20 26.35 9.37
CA LEU A 50 38.52 26.38 10.66
C LEU A 50 37.25 27.24 10.58
N SER A 51 36.08 26.63 10.88
CA SER A 51 34.81 27.37 10.95
C SER A 51 34.84 28.47 12.02
N GLU A 52 34.21 29.60 11.72
CA GLU A 52 34.14 30.80 12.59
C GLU A 52 33.56 30.49 13.97
N GLN A 53 32.67 29.51 14.07
CA GLN A 53 32.11 29.04 15.34
C GLN A 53 33.20 28.62 16.34
N PHE A 54 34.30 28.02 15.86
CA PHE A 54 35.42 27.53 16.66
C PHE A 54 36.58 28.53 16.80
N TRP A 55 36.46 29.74 16.24
CA TRP A 55 37.49 30.77 16.34
C TRP A 55 37.09 31.84 17.34
N ASP A 56 38.04 32.26 18.17
CA ASP A 56 37.92 33.43 19.03
C ASP A 56 38.59 34.63 18.33
N PRO A 57 37.81 35.57 17.75
CA PRO A 57 38.33 36.75 17.08
C PRO A 57 38.83 37.82 18.07
N GLU A 58 38.57 37.69 19.38
CA GLU A 58 39.10 38.60 20.40
C GLU A 58 40.47 38.13 20.90
N ALA A 59 40.58 36.86 21.29
CA ALA A 59 41.83 36.23 21.73
C ALA A 59 42.81 35.91 20.59
N GLY A 60 42.32 35.74 19.36
CA GLY A 60 43.14 35.30 18.22
C GLY A 60 43.54 33.83 18.32
N GLN A 61 42.63 32.98 18.82
CA GLN A 61 42.90 31.59 19.18
C GLN A 61 41.72 30.66 18.81
N ILE A 62 41.97 29.36 18.80
CA ILE A 62 40.93 28.34 18.61
C ILE A 62 40.18 28.15 19.94
N LYS A 63 38.85 28.12 19.91
CA LYS A 63 38.00 27.67 21.01
C LYS A 63 38.13 26.16 21.18
N GLY A 64 39.22 25.74 21.82
CA GLY A 64 39.58 24.32 21.95
C GLY A 64 38.52 23.47 22.68
N SER A 65 37.75 24.08 23.59
CA SER A 65 36.57 23.47 24.22
C SER A 65 35.50 23.09 23.19
N ASP A 66 35.13 24.04 22.35
CA ASP A 66 33.97 23.96 21.46
C ASP A 66 34.28 23.06 20.26
N LEU A 67 35.51 23.17 19.74
CA LEU A 67 36.03 22.26 18.73
C LEU A 67 36.15 20.83 19.27
N LYS A 68 36.60 20.64 20.52
CA LYS A 68 36.61 19.32 21.14
C LYS A 68 35.19 18.76 21.30
N ALA A 69 34.24 19.54 21.79
CA ALA A 69 32.86 19.10 21.97
C ALA A 69 32.26 18.59 20.65
N HIS A 70 32.37 19.37 19.56
CA HIS A 70 31.87 18.94 18.25
C HIS A 70 32.64 17.74 17.67
N LEU A 71 33.93 17.57 17.97
CA LEU A 71 34.68 16.37 17.56
C LEU A 71 34.27 15.12 18.36
N ASP A 72 33.99 15.27 19.65
CA ASP A 72 33.46 14.21 20.50
C ASP A 72 32.03 13.82 20.06
N GLU A 73 31.18 14.80 19.72
CA GLU A 73 29.85 14.60 19.12
C GLU A 73 29.92 13.86 17.78
N LEU A 74 30.84 14.28 16.88
CA LEU A 74 31.03 13.62 15.59
C LEU A 74 31.57 12.19 15.74
N ALA A 75 32.43 11.94 16.72
CA ALA A 75 32.91 10.61 17.06
C ALA A 75 31.77 9.72 17.63
N ALA A 76 30.92 10.28 18.50
CA ALA A 76 29.74 9.58 19.02
C ALA A 76 28.71 9.27 17.92
N PHE A 77 28.44 10.23 17.02
CA PHE A 77 27.59 10.03 15.85
C PHE A 77 28.14 8.92 14.94
N LYS A 78 29.44 8.97 14.61
CA LYS A 78 30.08 7.93 13.81
C LYS A 78 30.03 6.56 14.47
N ALA A 79 30.28 6.46 15.78
CA ALA A 79 30.17 5.20 16.52
C ALA A 79 28.72 4.67 16.52
N GLY A 80 27.72 5.56 16.58
CA GLY A 80 26.30 5.21 16.44
C GLY A 80 25.96 4.68 15.05
N GLU A 81 26.45 5.32 13.98
CA GLU A 81 26.27 4.86 12.59
C GLU A 81 26.97 3.53 12.30
N ASP A 82 28.24 3.40 12.70
CA ASP A 82 28.98 2.14 12.54
C ASP A 82 28.32 1.00 13.34
N SER A 83 27.73 1.30 14.51
CA SER A 83 26.96 0.34 15.33
C SER A 83 25.62 -0.05 14.69
N ARG A 84 24.82 0.91 14.19
CA ARG A 84 23.57 0.62 13.44
C ARG A 84 23.85 -0.25 12.23
N ARG A 85 24.87 0.11 11.45
CA ARG A 85 25.26 -0.62 10.24
C ARG A 85 25.85 -2.01 10.55
N ALA A 86 26.42 -2.22 11.74
CA ALA A 86 26.80 -3.55 12.23
C ALA A 86 25.62 -4.38 12.76
N ALA A 87 24.49 -3.75 13.10
CA ALA A 87 23.23 -4.40 13.46
C ALA A 87 22.30 -4.65 12.25
N ALA A 88 22.67 -4.19 11.05
CA ALA A 88 21.97 -4.50 9.80
C ALA A 88 22.09 -6.00 9.45
N PRO A 89 21.01 -6.68 9.04
CA PRO A 89 21.07 -8.08 8.62
C PRO A 89 22.03 -8.32 7.45
N GLU A 90 22.72 -9.46 7.43
CA GLU A 90 23.67 -9.81 6.35
C GLU A 90 23.05 -9.83 4.94
N LYS A 91 21.74 -10.04 4.85
CA LYS A 91 20.97 -10.22 3.60
C LYS A 91 19.61 -9.53 3.69
N PRO A 92 19.01 -9.10 2.57
CA PRO A 92 17.66 -8.50 2.53
C PRO A 92 16.58 -9.35 3.23
N ASP A 93 16.63 -10.68 3.07
CA ASP A 93 15.62 -11.59 3.66
C ASP A 93 15.74 -11.73 5.19
N GLY A 94 16.79 -11.17 5.79
CA GLY A 94 17.00 -11.15 7.24
C GLY A 94 16.16 -10.12 7.99
N TYR A 95 15.55 -9.14 7.31
CA TYR A 95 14.61 -8.21 7.94
C TYR A 95 13.26 -8.89 8.22
N GLN A 96 12.81 -8.78 9.48
CA GLN A 96 11.58 -9.40 9.96
C GLN A 96 10.39 -8.47 9.71
N LEU A 97 9.24 -9.06 9.38
CA LEU A 97 7.99 -8.33 9.13
C LEU A 97 7.16 -8.27 10.42
N GLN A 98 7.60 -7.42 11.35
CA GLN A 98 6.90 -7.18 12.61
C GLN A 98 6.14 -5.84 12.54
N LEU A 99 4.99 -5.73 13.20
CA LEU A 99 4.35 -4.43 13.39
C LEU A 99 5.18 -3.61 14.38
N PRO A 100 5.44 -2.31 14.12
CA PRO A 100 6.03 -1.42 15.10
C PRO A 100 5.19 -1.40 16.39
N ALA A 101 5.83 -1.52 17.55
CA ALA A 101 5.15 -1.64 18.84
C ALA A 101 4.37 -0.36 19.27
N ASP A 102 4.56 0.74 18.54
CA ASP A 102 3.90 2.04 18.74
C ASP A 102 2.81 2.34 17.68
N LEU A 103 2.48 1.37 16.81
CA LEU A 103 1.50 1.55 15.73
C LEU A 103 0.08 1.18 16.18
N GLU A 104 -0.74 2.22 16.41
CA GLU A 104 -2.17 2.05 16.68
C GLU A 104 -2.95 1.76 15.38
N LEU A 105 -3.44 0.52 15.24
CA LEU A 105 -4.42 0.17 14.19
C LEU A 105 -5.85 0.60 14.62
N PRO A 106 -6.71 1.01 13.67
CA PRO A 106 -8.12 1.29 13.97
C PRO A 106 -8.86 0.07 14.53
N GLU A 107 -9.85 0.31 15.40
CA GLU A 107 -10.66 -0.77 16.01
C GLU A 107 -11.25 -1.71 14.96
N GLY A 108 -11.09 -3.02 15.16
CA GLY A 108 -11.59 -4.06 14.26
C GLY A 108 -10.72 -4.31 13.01
N MET A 109 -9.66 -3.54 12.78
CA MET A 109 -8.71 -3.78 11.69
C MET A 109 -7.55 -4.66 12.16
N SER A 110 -7.39 -5.84 11.56
CA SER A 110 -6.13 -6.60 11.60
C SER A 110 -5.24 -6.23 10.42
N PHE A 111 -3.93 -6.31 10.62
CA PHE A 111 -2.94 -6.18 9.55
C PHE A 111 -2.03 -7.40 9.56
N GLU A 112 -1.97 -8.12 8.44
CA GLU A 112 -1.06 -9.23 8.21
C GLU A 112 -0.17 -8.88 7.01
N PHE A 113 1.12 -9.16 7.10
CA PHE A 113 2.04 -8.98 5.97
C PHE A 113 1.95 -10.17 5.02
N ASP A 114 1.76 -9.90 3.73
CA ASP A 114 2.04 -10.91 2.70
C ASP A 114 3.55 -10.92 2.42
N GLU A 115 4.22 -12.02 2.75
CA GLU A 115 5.66 -12.20 2.47
C GLU A 115 5.97 -12.19 0.96
N ASN A 116 4.96 -12.38 0.11
CA ASN A 116 5.05 -12.38 -1.35
C ASN A 116 4.81 -10.99 -1.97
N ASP A 117 4.50 -9.96 -1.18
CA ASP A 117 4.29 -8.61 -1.71
C ASP A 117 5.61 -8.07 -2.33
N PRO A 118 5.62 -7.70 -3.63
CA PRO A 118 6.83 -7.18 -4.28
C PRO A 118 7.34 -5.88 -3.65
N MET A 119 6.50 -5.12 -2.95
CA MET A 119 6.91 -3.93 -2.19
C MET A 119 7.64 -4.29 -0.91
N VAL A 120 7.30 -5.41 -0.25
CA VAL A 120 8.05 -5.94 0.90
C VAL A 120 9.43 -6.42 0.44
N GLY A 121 9.49 -7.17 -0.67
CA GLY A 121 10.76 -7.60 -1.27
C GLY A 121 11.65 -6.42 -1.70
N LEU A 122 11.06 -5.37 -2.27
CA LEU A 122 11.76 -4.13 -2.62
C LEU A 122 12.23 -3.35 -1.37
N GLY A 123 11.39 -3.22 -0.35
CA GLY A 123 11.72 -2.55 0.91
C GLY A 123 12.91 -3.22 1.62
N ARG A 124 12.92 -4.55 1.68
CA ARG A 124 14.05 -5.36 2.18
C ARG A 124 15.35 -5.07 1.41
N GLN A 125 15.28 -5.02 0.08
CA GLN A 125 16.46 -4.73 -0.77
C GLN A 125 16.99 -3.30 -0.57
N ILE A 126 16.08 -2.31 -0.49
CA ILE A 126 16.46 -0.92 -0.24
C ILE A 126 17.10 -0.79 1.14
N ALA A 127 16.48 -1.33 2.20
CA ALA A 127 16.98 -1.28 3.57
C ALA A 127 18.38 -1.90 3.69
N HIS A 128 18.62 -3.05 3.04
CA HIS A 128 19.93 -3.68 2.98
C HIS A 128 20.96 -2.80 2.25
N ALA A 129 20.58 -2.25 1.10
CA ALA A 129 21.47 -1.41 0.28
C ALA A 129 21.87 -0.09 0.97
N VAL A 130 21.02 0.48 1.83
CA VAL A 130 21.36 1.65 2.65
C VAL A 130 21.91 1.30 4.05
N GLY A 131 21.91 0.02 4.44
CA GLY A 131 22.47 -0.46 5.70
C GLY A 131 21.64 -0.11 6.95
N LEU A 132 20.31 -0.10 6.84
CA LEU A 132 19.42 0.09 7.99
C LEU A 132 19.48 -1.11 8.96
N ASP A 133 19.31 -0.84 10.25
CA ASP A 133 18.99 -1.86 11.24
C ASP A 133 17.51 -2.26 11.18
N GLN A 134 17.11 -3.30 11.94
CA GLN A 134 15.72 -3.77 11.99
C GLN A 134 14.76 -2.66 12.46
N ALA A 135 15.16 -1.84 13.44
CA ALA A 135 14.34 -0.74 13.94
C ALA A 135 14.15 0.37 12.88
N GLY A 136 15.19 0.69 12.10
CA GLY A 136 15.11 1.61 10.97
C GLY A 136 14.23 1.08 9.84
N PHE A 137 14.28 -0.23 9.54
CA PHE A 137 13.36 -0.86 8.59
C PHE A 137 11.89 -0.78 9.05
N GLU A 138 11.61 -1.11 10.32
CA GLU A 138 10.27 -1.01 10.90
C GLU A 138 9.73 0.43 10.84
N ASN A 139 10.52 1.42 11.27
CA ASN A 139 10.06 2.81 11.39
C ASN A 139 10.02 3.57 10.05
N LEU A 140 10.91 3.26 9.09
CA LEU A 140 11.03 4.01 7.84
C LEU A 140 10.39 3.32 6.64
N MET A 141 10.19 2.00 6.67
CA MET A 141 9.58 1.23 5.58
C MET A 141 8.23 0.63 5.98
N LEU A 142 8.17 -0.15 7.07
CA LEU A 142 6.93 -0.85 7.44
C LEU A 142 5.86 0.11 7.96
N LYS A 143 6.21 1.02 8.88
CA LYS A 143 5.25 1.97 9.47
C LYS A 143 4.54 2.84 8.43
N PRO A 144 5.23 3.54 7.50
CA PRO A 144 4.55 4.38 6.52
C PRO A 144 3.75 3.56 5.48
N PHE A 145 4.18 2.32 5.19
CA PHE A 145 3.44 1.40 4.32
C PHE A 145 2.10 0.98 4.95
N ILE A 146 2.09 0.63 6.23
CA ILE A 146 0.86 0.30 6.97
C ILE A 146 -0.04 1.54 7.08
N GLU A 147 0.50 2.69 7.49
CA GLU A 147 -0.25 3.95 7.60
C GLU A 147 -0.92 4.33 6.26
N ALA A 148 -0.20 4.23 5.14
CA ALA A 148 -0.76 4.47 3.81
C ALA A 148 -1.85 3.46 3.43
N ARG A 149 -1.70 2.18 3.81
CA ARG A 149 -2.70 1.14 3.57
C ARG A 149 -3.97 1.35 4.41
N VAL A 150 -3.82 1.70 5.69
CA VAL A 150 -4.92 2.07 6.59
C VAL A 150 -5.67 3.30 6.06
N ALA A 151 -4.94 4.34 5.64
CA ALA A 151 -5.53 5.55 5.06
C ALA A 151 -6.33 5.25 3.77
N ALA A 152 -5.82 4.38 2.90
CA ALA A 152 -6.52 3.96 1.68
C ALA A 152 -7.82 3.18 1.97
N VAL A 153 -7.81 2.26 2.95
CA VAL A 153 -9.00 1.53 3.40
C VAL A 153 -10.03 2.49 4.00
N ASN A 154 -9.61 3.42 4.85
CA ASN A 154 -10.49 4.41 5.45
C ASN A 154 -11.12 5.36 4.41
N ALA A 155 -10.36 5.74 3.37
CA ALA A 155 -10.87 6.57 2.28
C ALA A 155 -11.96 5.87 1.45
N GLU A 156 -11.78 4.58 1.10
CA GLU A 156 -12.82 3.84 0.37
C GLU A 156 -14.03 3.53 1.27
N ASN A 157 -13.84 3.24 2.56
CA ASN A 157 -14.94 3.08 3.52
C ASN A 157 -15.79 4.35 3.66
N ALA A 158 -15.15 5.53 3.69
CA ALA A 158 -15.86 6.81 3.66
C ALA A 158 -16.65 6.99 2.34
N ARG A 159 -16.05 6.64 1.20
CA ARG A 159 -16.70 6.70 -0.12
C ARG A 159 -17.89 5.75 -0.26
N ILE A 160 -17.78 4.54 0.29
CA ILE A 160 -18.88 3.56 0.38
C ILE A 160 -20.01 4.08 1.26
N THR A 161 -19.68 4.76 2.36
CA THR A 161 -20.67 5.38 3.26
C THR A 161 -21.43 6.51 2.55
N GLU A 162 -20.73 7.45 1.93
CA GLU A 162 -21.34 8.54 1.13
C GLU A 162 -22.24 7.99 0.02
N LEU A 163 -21.79 6.97 -0.72
CA LEU A 163 -22.60 6.33 -1.76
C LEU A 163 -23.85 5.64 -1.18
N THR A 164 -23.74 5.04 0.01
CA THR A 164 -24.87 4.37 0.67
C THR A 164 -25.93 5.40 1.10
N GLU A 165 -25.51 6.48 1.77
CA GLU A 165 -26.38 7.60 2.14
C GLU A 165 -27.04 8.26 0.92
N ALA A 166 -26.28 8.47 -0.15
CA ALA A 166 -26.80 9.03 -1.40
C ALA A 166 -27.86 8.13 -2.06
N ASN A 167 -27.68 6.81 -2.02
CA ASN A 167 -28.67 5.86 -2.53
C ASN A 167 -29.92 5.78 -1.62
N ASP A 168 -29.76 5.77 -0.29
CA ASP A 168 -30.89 5.82 0.64
C ASP A 168 -31.72 7.10 0.47
N LYS A 169 -31.05 8.26 0.34
CA LYS A 169 -31.68 9.54 0.02
C LYS A 169 -32.43 9.52 -1.31
N ALA A 170 -31.89 8.84 -2.34
CA ALA A 170 -32.55 8.67 -3.63
C ALA A 170 -33.75 7.69 -3.57
N LEU A 171 -33.72 6.70 -2.66
CA LEU A 171 -34.85 5.81 -2.41
C LEU A 171 -35.94 6.44 -1.53
N GLY A 172 -35.59 7.46 -0.74
CA GLY A 172 -36.48 8.24 0.10
C GLY A 172 -36.88 7.51 1.40
N PRO A 173 -37.86 8.05 2.16
CA PRO A 173 -38.21 7.56 3.50
C PRO A 173 -38.68 6.09 3.60
N LYS A 174 -38.86 5.41 2.47
CA LYS A 174 -39.25 4.00 2.36
C LYS A 174 -38.14 3.11 1.79
N ALA A 175 -36.87 3.54 1.85
CA ALA A 175 -35.74 2.78 1.29
C ALA A 175 -35.68 1.33 1.79
N ALA A 176 -35.88 1.10 3.10
CA ALA A 176 -35.97 -0.23 3.69
C ALA A 176 -37.16 -1.04 3.16
N ASP A 177 -38.39 -0.50 3.21
CA ASP A 177 -39.60 -1.14 2.67
C ASP A 177 -39.41 -1.57 1.19
N ARG A 178 -38.82 -0.69 0.38
CA ARG A 178 -38.61 -0.89 -1.06
C ARG A 178 -37.57 -1.98 -1.33
N ARG A 179 -36.45 -1.99 -0.60
CA ARG A 179 -35.47 -3.08 -0.65
C ARG A 179 -36.10 -4.41 -0.25
N ALA A 180 -36.80 -4.45 0.89
CA ALA A 180 -37.47 -5.66 1.37
C ALA A 180 -38.54 -6.17 0.39
N ALA A 181 -39.31 -5.29 -0.24
CA ALA A 181 -40.30 -5.67 -1.25
C ALA A 181 -39.66 -6.29 -2.51
N VAL A 182 -38.50 -5.78 -2.94
CA VAL A 182 -37.71 -6.38 -4.03
C VAL A 182 -37.11 -7.73 -3.61
N GLU A 183 -36.50 -7.82 -2.42
CA GLU A 183 -35.92 -9.07 -1.90
C GLU A 183 -36.97 -10.18 -1.83
N ASN A 184 -38.14 -9.90 -1.24
CA ASN A 184 -39.25 -10.85 -1.16
C ASN A 184 -39.78 -11.24 -2.55
N PHE A 185 -39.79 -10.33 -3.52
CA PHE A 185 -40.16 -10.67 -4.91
C PHE A 185 -39.12 -11.58 -5.58
N ILE A 186 -37.83 -11.33 -5.38
CA ILE A 186 -36.76 -12.18 -5.91
C ILE A 186 -36.86 -13.58 -5.28
N ALA A 187 -36.99 -13.67 -3.94
CA ALA A 187 -37.18 -14.92 -3.22
C ALA A 187 -38.40 -15.70 -3.74
N ALA A 188 -39.54 -15.02 -3.95
CA ALA A 188 -40.77 -15.62 -4.45
C ALA A 188 -40.80 -15.92 -5.97
N LYS A 189 -39.74 -15.58 -6.72
CA LYS A 189 -39.64 -15.83 -8.17
C LYS A 189 -38.47 -16.70 -8.60
N LEU A 190 -37.34 -16.65 -7.89
CA LEU A 190 -36.12 -17.37 -8.23
C LEU A 190 -35.73 -18.40 -7.16
N GLY A 191 -36.00 -18.10 -5.89
CA GLY A 191 -35.48 -18.85 -4.73
C GLY A 191 -34.79 -17.92 -3.72
N VAL A 192 -34.73 -18.33 -2.45
CA VAL A 192 -34.15 -17.52 -1.36
C VAL A 192 -32.63 -17.38 -1.54
N GLU A 193 -31.99 -18.44 -1.99
CA GLU A 193 -30.58 -18.53 -2.34
C GLU A 193 -30.14 -17.51 -3.41
N TYR A 194 -31.05 -17.14 -4.33
CA TYR A 194 -30.81 -16.06 -5.28
C TYR A 194 -31.05 -14.68 -4.67
N ALA A 195 -32.04 -14.54 -3.77
CA ALA A 195 -32.29 -13.28 -3.07
C ALA A 195 -31.08 -12.85 -2.24
N ASP A 196 -30.38 -13.79 -1.59
CA ASP A 196 -29.14 -13.52 -0.86
C ASP A 196 -28.04 -12.92 -1.75
N VAL A 197 -27.83 -13.45 -2.97
CA VAL A 197 -26.87 -12.88 -3.93
C VAL A 197 -27.22 -11.43 -4.28
N PHE A 198 -28.51 -11.11 -4.42
CA PHE A 198 -28.95 -9.75 -4.74
C PHE A 198 -28.88 -8.78 -3.56
N LYS A 199 -28.76 -9.22 -2.29
CA LYS A 199 -28.67 -8.33 -1.12
C LYS A 199 -27.52 -7.32 -1.21
N HIS A 200 -26.41 -7.68 -1.84
CA HIS A 200 -25.27 -6.78 -2.06
C HIS A 200 -25.53 -5.69 -3.11
N ILE A 201 -26.57 -5.85 -3.94
CA ILE A 201 -26.93 -4.94 -5.05
C ILE A 201 -28.13 -4.06 -4.69
N LEU A 202 -29.02 -4.52 -3.80
CA LEU A 202 -30.21 -3.75 -3.36
C LEU A 202 -29.92 -2.41 -2.64
N PRO A 203 -28.76 -2.14 -2.01
CA PRO A 203 -28.38 -0.80 -1.58
C PRO A 203 -28.37 0.23 -2.71
N VAL A 204 -28.14 -0.19 -3.97
CA VAL A 204 -28.11 0.72 -5.11
C VAL A 204 -29.52 1.11 -5.54
N ALA A 205 -29.85 2.40 -5.45
CA ALA A 205 -31.18 2.94 -5.71
C ALA A 205 -31.70 2.61 -7.12
N LYS A 206 -30.80 2.63 -8.12
CA LYS A 206 -31.13 2.28 -9.52
C LYS A 206 -31.37 0.79 -9.74
N ALA A 207 -30.80 -0.09 -8.92
CA ALA A 207 -31.15 -1.51 -8.95
C ALA A 207 -32.59 -1.71 -8.45
N VAL A 208 -32.95 -1.12 -7.30
CA VAL A 208 -34.32 -1.17 -6.74
C VAL A 208 -35.34 -0.57 -7.71
N GLU A 209 -35.09 0.61 -8.30
CA GLU A 209 -35.96 1.19 -9.33
C GLU A 209 -36.14 0.26 -10.55
N GLY A 210 -35.09 -0.46 -10.95
CA GLY A 210 -35.12 -1.44 -12.03
C GLY A 210 -35.97 -2.66 -11.67
N PHE A 211 -35.74 -3.24 -10.49
CA PHE A 211 -36.53 -4.37 -10.00
C PHE A 211 -38.00 -4.00 -9.79
N GLU A 212 -38.34 -2.80 -9.28
CA GLU A 212 -39.74 -2.35 -9.19
C GLU A 212 -40.42 -2.22 -10.56
N ARG A 213 -39.67 -1.88 -11.63
CA ARG A 213 -40.21 -1.91 -13.01
C ARG A 213 -40.46 -3.35 -13.46
N LEU A 214 -39.56 -4.28 -13.15
CA LEU A 214 -39.73 -5.71 -13.45
C LEU A 214 -40.88 -6.34 -12.64
N MET A 215 -41.05 -5.96 -11.37
CA MET A 215 -42.18 -6.35 -10.51
C MET A 215 -43.51 -5.92 -11.13
N ARG A 216 -43.63 -4.64 -11.54
CA ARG A 216 -44.81 -4.12 -12.24
C ARG A 216 -45.07 -4.84 -13.57
N LEU A 217 -44.04 -5.17 -14.33
CA LEU A 217 -44.19 -5.95 -15.57
C LEU A 217 -44.67 -7.38 -15.29
N SER A 218 -44.15 -8.02 -14.24
CA SER A 218 -44.54 -9.37 -13.82
C SER A 218 -45.95 -9.44 -13.20
N SER A 219 -46.44 -8.39 -12.55
CA SER A 219 -47.74 -8.38 -11.86
C SER A 219 -48.89 -7.84 -12.72
N SER A 220 -48.60 -7.00 -13.71
CA SER A 220 -49.60 -6.46 -14.66
C SER A 220 -50.05 -7.45 -15.73
N GLY A 221 -49.48 -8.67 -15.78
CA GLY A 221 -49.65 -9.59 -16.90
C GLY A 221 -48.98 -9.11 -18.21
N GLY A 222 -48.22 -8.01 -18.17
CA GLY A 222 -47.58 -7.37 -19.33
C GLY A 222 -46.43 -8.14 -19.97
N MET A 223 -46.11 -9.34 -19.48
CA MET A 223 -45.32 -10.35 -20.20
C MET A 223 -46.28 -11.14 -21.13
N PRO A 224 -46.42 -10.80 -22.43
CA PRO A 224 -47.22 -11.62 -23.34
C PRO A 224 -46.61 -13.02 -23.43
N GLY A 225 -47.38 -14.02 -22.98
CA GLY A 225 -46.89 -15.37 -22.76
C GLY A 225 -46.19 -15.96 -23.98
N PHE A 226 -44.97 -16.44 -23.79
CA PHE A 226 -44.28 -17.21 -24.83
C PHE A 226 -44.80 -18.64 -24.78
N THR A 227 -45.82 -18.93 -25.59
CA THR A 227 -46.18 -20.31 -25.89
C THR A 227 -45.15 -20.89 -26.85
N GLN A 228 -45.04 -22.22 -26.92
CA GLN A 228 -44.18 -22.91 -27.87
C GLN A 228 -44.51 -22.60 -29.35
N THR A 229 -45.67 -21.99 -29.60
CA THR A 229 -46.17 -21.58 -30.93
C THR A 229 -46.17 -20.05 -31.13
N GLY A 230 -45.68 -19.25 -30.16
CA GLY A 230 -45.55 -17.79 -30.27
C GLY A 230 -46.11 -16.99 -29.09
N ARG A 231 -46.09 -15.65 -29.23
CA ARG A 231 -46.62 -14.69 -28.24
C ARG A 231 -48.16 -14.76 -28.13
N SER A 232 -48.68 -15.34 -27.05
CA SER A 232 -50.09 -15.14 -26.66
C SER A 232 -50.28 -13.69 -26.21
N GLY A 233 -51.01 -12.90 -26.98
CA GLY A 233 -51.16 -11.45 -26.78
C GLY A 233 -51.20 -10.64 -28.08
N GLY A 234 -50.76 -11.22 -29.20
CA GLY A 234 -51.27 -10.80 -30.50
C GLY A 234 -52.74 -11.22 -30.61
N SER A 235 -53.61 -10.32 -31.10
CA SER A 235 -55.03 -10.63 -31.29
C SER A 235 -55.23 -11.60 -32.46
N THR A 236 -55.13 -12.89 -32.19
CA THR A 236 -55.60 -13.93 -33.12
C THR A 236 -57.11 -13.81 -33.23
N LEU A 237 -57.59 -13.28 -34.36
CA LEU A 237 -58.99 -13.38 -34.76
C LEU A 237 -59.44 -14.84 -34.64
N SER A 238 -60.64 -15.06 -34.11
CA SER A 238 -61.26 -16.39 -34.15
C SER A 238 -61.49 -16.83 -35.60
N GLU A 239 -61.57 -18.14 -35.84
CA GLU A 239 -61.83 -18.66 -37.19
C GLU A 239 -63.18 -18.13 -37.74
N ASP A 240 -64.19 -18.00 -36.88
CA ASP A 240 -65.49 -17.43 -37.23
C ASP A 240 -65.38 -15.95 -37.66
N GLU A 241 -64.61 -15.12 -36.93
CA GLU A 241 -64.33 -13.73 -37.35
C GLU A 241 -63.52 -13.67 -38.65
N TYR A 242 -62.56 -14.56 -38.84
CA TYR A 242 -61.74 -14.62 -40.05
C TYR A 242 -62.55 -15.05 -41.27
N GLN A 243 -63.52 -15.96 -41.12
CA GLN A 243 -64.44 -16.34 -42.18
C GLN A 243 -65.52 -15.28 -42.44
N ALA A 244 -65.97 -14.56 -41.41
CA ALA A 244 -66.89 -13.42 -41.54
C ALA A 244 -66.24 -12.21 -42.26
N MET A 245 -64.92 -12.09 -42.27
CA MET A 245 -64.22 -11.04 -43.01
C MET A 245 -64.37 -11.17 -44.53
N SER A 246 -64.54 -10.04 -45.22
CA SER A 246 -64.46 -9.97 -46.68
C SER A 246 -63.08 -10.42 -47.21
N PRO A 247 -62.97 -10.89 -48.46
CA PRO A 247 -61.68 -11.30 -49.04
C PRO A 247 -60.60 -10.20 -48.98
N ALA A 248 -60.99 -8.92 -49.10
CA ALA A 248 -60.08 -7.79 -48.98
C ALA A 248 -59.54 -7.61 -47.55
N GLN A 249 -60.38 -7.80 -46.52
CA GLN A 249 -59.97 -7.76 -45.12
C GLN A 249 -59.05 -8.94 -44.77
N ARG A 250 -59.35 -10.16 -45.24
CA ARG A 250 -58.46 -11.33 -45.05
C ARG A 250 -57.09 -11.12 -45.70
N LEU A 251 -57.04 -10.60 -46.93
CA LEU A 251 -55.78 -10.25 -47.61
C LEU A 251 -54.99 -9.16 -46.86
N ALA A 252 -55.68 -8.15 -46.33
CA ALA A 252 -55.05 -7.11 -45.52
C ALA A 252 -54.52 -7.63 -44.17
N HIS A 253 -55.22 -8.58 -43.55
CA HIS A 253 -54.77 -9.26 -42.33
C HIS A 253 -53.52 -10.11 -42.59
N ALA A 254 -53.55 -10.98 -43.62
CA ALA A 254 -52.41 -11.82 -44.00
C ALA A 254 -51.14 -11.01 -44.31
N ARG A 255 -51.27 -9.84 -44.97
CA ARG A 255 -50.14 -8.92 -45.22
C ARG A 255 -49.56 -8.29 -43.94
N ARG A 256 -50.38 -8.01 -42.92
CA ARG A 256 -49.88 -7.53 -41.62
C ARG A 256 -49.15 -8.63 -40.87
N ALA A 257 -49.69 -9.85 -40.86
CA ALA A 257 -49.05 -11.01 -40.23
C ALA A 257 -47.67 -11.30 -40.86
N ALA A 258 -47.57 -11.28 -42.19
CA ALA A 258 -46.30 -11.49 -42.90
C ALA A 258 -45.25 -10.38 -42.62
N ASN A 259 -45.68 -9.12 -42.49
CA ASN A 259 -44.76 -8.00 -42.22
C ASN A 259 -44.37 -7.86 -40.74
N GLY A 260 -45.13 -8.44 -39.80
CA GLY A 260 -44.86 -8.38 -38.37
C GLY A 260 -43.89 -9.45 -37.83
N SER A 261 -43.23 -10.20 -38.72
CA SER A 261 -42.37 -11.36 -38.39
C SER A 261 -40.92 -11.17 -38.83
N ARG A 262 -40.38 -9.95 -38.66
CA ARG A 262 -38.97 -9.59 -38.86
C ARG A 262 -38.48 -8.76 -37.67
#